data_AF-A0A2E2MW98-F1
#
_entry.id   AF-A0A2E2MW98-F1
#
_cell.length_a   1.000
_cell.length_b   1.000
_cell.length_c   1.000
_cell.angle_alpha   90.00
_cell.angle_beta   90.00
_cell.angle_gamma   90.00
#
_symmetry.space_group_name_H-M   'P 1'
#
loop_
_entity.id
_entity.type
_entity.pdbx_description
1 polymer ?
#
loop_
_entity_poly.entity_id
_entity_poly.type
_entity_poly.pdbx_seq_one_letter_code
_entity_poly.pdbx_strand_id
1 'polypeptide(L)'
;MSQGPASSPSVSRRRQRGVSLVELMVAMLVGSLVILAAGSLFQEVNANARDVLRLADRQAVLSYALDTITAAVRRGDASPGDYVLRPAPDGKTCTLHEADSGEPLIDGLADDGACEDDQVLEELGGGLYRITLHLPHAKAPILLHAVDRLQAVSAAENAE
;
A
#
# COMPACT_ATOMS: atom_id res chain seq x y z
N MET A 1 -44.44 80.29 22.02
CA MET A 1 -44.10 78.86 21.78
C MET A 1 -43.88 78.70 20.28
N SER A 2 -42.62 78.65 19.83
CA SER A 2 -42.28 78.52 18.40
C SER A 2 -41.53 77.20 18.22
N GLN A 3 -42.12 76.28 17.47
CA GLN A 3 -41.55 74.97 17.14
C GLN A 3 -40.63 75.14 15.93
N GLY A 4 -39.34 74.83 16.09
CA GLY A 4 -38.37 74.74 14.99
C GLY A 4 -38.51 73.41 14.24
N PRO A 5 -38.26 73.38 12.92
CA PRO A 5 -38.57 72.21 12.09
C PRO A 5 -37.53 71.09 12.23
N ALA A 6 -38.05 69.88 12.04
CA ALA A 6 -37.37 68.60 12.12
C ALA A 6 -36.16 68.46 11.18
N SER A 7 -35.05 67.97 11.71
CA SER A 7 -33.92 67.45 10.93
C SER A 7 -34.25 66.06 10.39
N SER A 8 -34.53 65.96 9.09
CA SER A 8 -34.72 64.68 8.40
C SER A 8 -33.39 63.93 8.24
N PRO A 9 -33.32 62.61 8.49
CA PRO A 9 -32.12 61.84 8.24
C PRO A 9 -31.87 61.72 6.72
N SER A 10 -30.70 62.15 6.27
CA SER A 10 -30.26 61.96 4.89
C SER A 10 -29.98 60.48 4.64
N VAL A 11 -30.92 59.78 4.01
CA VAL A 11 -30.71 58.41 3.52
C VAL A 11 -29.71 58.48 2.37
N SER A 12 -28.45 58.17 2.63
CA SER A 12 -27.43 58.00 1.60
C SER A 12 -27.84 56.85 0.68
N ARG A 13 -28.39 57.16 -0.49
CA ARG A 13 -28.67 56.16 -1.53
C ARG A 13 -27.33 55.59 -1.99
N ARG A 14 -26.96 54.40 -1.50
CA ARG A 14 -25.88 53.60 -2.11
C ARG A 14 -26.26 53.38 -3.56
N ARG A 15 -25.51 54.01 -4.48
CA ARG A 15 -25.65 53.74 -5.91
C ARG A 15 -25.31 52.27 -6.13
N GLN A 16 -26.31 51.46 -6.47
CA GLN A 16 -26.09 50.12 -7.01
C GLN A 16 -25.41 50.29 -8.36
N ARG A 17 -24.10 50.01 -8.42
CA ARG A 17 -23.39 49.84 -9.69
C ARG A 17 -23.79 48.46 -10.24
N GLY A 18 -24.38 48.43 -11.43
CA GLY A 18 -24.70 47.18 -12.12
C GLY A 18 -23.42 46.46 -12.56
N VAL A 19 -23.49 45.14 -12.64
CA VAL A 19 -22.40 44.29 -13.12
C VAL A 19 -22.34 44.38 -14.64
N SER A 20 -21.15 44.60 -15.20
CA SER A 20 -20.92 44.58 -16.64
C SER A 20 -21.02 43.16 -17.20
N LEU A 21 -21.49 43.01 -18.44
CA LEU A 21 -21.53 41.71 -19.13
C LEU A 21 -20.13 41.07 -19.17
N VAL A 22 -19.09 41.87 -19.35
CA VAL A 22 -17.69 41.41 -19.31
C VAL A 22 -17.30 40.91 -17.93
N GLU A 23 -17.70 41.58 -16.85
CA GLU A 23 -17.42 41.12 -15.48
C GLU A 23 -18.09 39.77 -15.19
N LEU A 24 -19.31 39.57 -15.71
CA LEU A 24 -20.02 38.30 -15.56
C LEU A 24 -19.34 37.17 -16.34
N MET A 25 -18.87 37.43 -17.56
CA MET A 25 -18.09 36.46 -18.33
C MET A 25 -16.78 36.09 -17.62
N VAL A 26 -16.08 37.08 -17.06
CA VAL A 26 -14.86 36.84 -16.28
C VAL A 26 -15.16 36.03 -15.02
N ALA A 27 -16.24 36.35 -14.29
CA ALA A 27 -16.64 35.60 -13.10
C ALA A 27 -16.97 34.13 -13.43
N MET A 28 -17.70 33.88 -14.52
CA MET A 28 -17.98 32.52 -14.99
C MET A 28 -16.70 31.79 -15.43
N LEU A 29 -15.79 32.46 -16.13
CA LEU A 29 -14.52 31.89 -16.56
C LEU A 29 -13.69 31.46 -15.35
N VAL A 30 -13.52 32.35 -14.37
CA VAL A 30 -12.76 32.06 -13.15
C VAL A 30 -13.44 30.94 -12.35
N GLY A 31 -14.76 30.97 -12.20
CA GLY A 31 -15.50 29.90 -11.52
C GLY A 31 -15.33 28.54 -12.19
N SER A 32 -15.36 28.50 -13.52
CA SER A 32 -15.16 27.27 -14.30
C SER A 32 -13.75 26.72 -14.11
N LEU A 33 -12.73 27.59 -14.15
CA LEU A 33 -11.33 27.20 -13.92
C LEU A 33 -11.12 26.61 -12.53
N VAL A 34 -11.75 27.19 -11.50
CA VAL A 34 -11.66 26.68 -10.12
C VAL A 34 -12.29 25.29 -10.01
N ILE A 35 -13.48 25.07 -10.60
CA ILE A 35 -14.14 23.77 -10.58
C ILE A 35 -13.29 22.70 -11.31
N LEU A 36 -12.72 23.05 -12.48
CA LEU A 36 -11.83 22.16 -13.23
C LEU A 36 -10.58 21.80 -12.41
N ALA A 37 -9.94 22.79 -11.79
CA ALA A 37 -8.77 22.57 -10.96
C ALA A 37 -9.08 21.66 -9.76
N ALA A 38 -10.18 21.93 -9.04
CA ALA A 38 -10.62 21.09 -7.94
C ALA A 38 -10.95 19.66 -8.39
N GLY A 39 -11.56 19.49 -9.56
CA GLY A 39 -11.86 18.18 -10.14
C GLY A 39 -10.60 17.35 -10.39
N SER A 40 -9.54 17.97 -10.92
CA SER A 40 -8.27 17.27 -11.16
C SER A 40 -7.61 16.79 -9.86
N LEU A 41 -7.57 17.66 -8.84
CA LEU A 41 -7.00 17.32 -7.53
C LEU A 41 -7.78 16.20 -6.85
N PHE A 42 -9.11 16.19 -6.95
CA PHE A 42 -9.94 15.13 -6.38
C PHE A 42 -9.66 13.77 -7.02
N GLN A 43 -9.47 13.73 -8.33
CA GLN A 43 -9.12 12.49 -9.04
C GLN A 43 -7.73 11.99 -8.63
N GLU A 44 -6.76 12.89 -8.54
CA GLU A 44 -5.39 12.56 -8.11
C GLU A 44 -5.36 12.00 -6.69
N VAL A 45 -6.05 12.65 -5.74
CA VAL A 45 -6.15 12.18 -4.35
C VAL A 45 -6.77 10.79 -4.28
N ASN A 46 -7.82 10.53 -5.05
CA ASN A 46 -8.46 9.22 -5.08
C ASN A 46 -7.56 8.14 -5.71
N ALA A 47 -6.81 8.48 -6.76
CA ALA A 47 -5.85 7.56 -7.35
C ALA A 47 -4.74 7.22 -6.34
N ASN A 48 -4.15 8.23 -5.71
CA ASN A 48 -3.12 8.06 -4.70
C ASN A 48 -3.61 7.24 -3.49
N ALA A 49 -4.84 7.48 -3.02
CA ALA A 49 -5.41 6.70 -1.93
C ALA A 49 -5.53 5.21 -2.26
N ARG A 50 -5.92 4.87 -3.51
CA ARG A 50 -5.99 3.48 -3.97
C ARG A 50 -4.60 2.85 -4.05
N ASP A 51 -3.61 3.59 -4.53
CA ASP A 51 -2.22 3.10 -4.61
C ASP A 51 -1.63 2.83 -3.23
N VAL A 52 -1.86 3.71 -2.26
CA VAL A 52 -1.44 3.51 -0.87
C VAL A 52 -2.13 2.28 -0.26
N LEU A 53 -3.44 2.11 -0.48
CA LEU A 53 -4.17 0.94 0.03
C LEU A 53 -3.64 -0.35 -0.59
N ARG A 54 -3.37 -0.38 -1.89
CA ARG A 54 -2.79 -1.55 -2.56
C ARG A 54 -1.40 -1.87 -2.01
N LEU A 55 -0.57 -0.86 -1.76
CA LEU A 55 0.74 -1.07 -1.18
C LEU A 55 0.65 -1.61 0.26
N ALA A 56 -0.27 -1.08 1.07
CA ALA A 56 -0.48 -1.52 2.45
C ALA A 56 -0.95 -2.98 2.52
N ASP A 57 -1.88 -3.38 1.65
CA ASP A 57 -2.37 -4.75 1.56
C ASP A 57 -1.24 -5.74 1.23
N ARG A 58 -0.40 -5.40 0.24
CA ARG A 58 0.78 -6.19 -0.10
C ARG A 58 1.79 -6.28 1.04
N GLN A 59 2.00 -5.20 1.79
CA GLN A 59 2.89 -5.23 2.95
C GLN A 59 2.35 -6.17 4.04
N ALA A 60 1.03 -6.20 4.25
CA ALA A 60 0.41 -7.12 5.20
C ALA A 60 0.57 -8.58 4.76
N VAL A 61 0.30 -8.88 3.49
CA VAL A 61 0.48 -10.21 2.88
C VAL A 61 1.92 -10.69 2.99
N LEU A 62 2.88 -9.85 2.60
CA LEU A 62 4.30 -10.15 2.68
C LEU A 62 4.75 -10.40 4.12
N SER A 63 4.33 -9.54 5.06
CA SER A 63 4.68 -9.69 6.48
C SER A 63 4.15 -11.00 7.02
N TYR A 64 2.89 -11.35 6.69
CA TYR A 64 2.30 -12.63 7.07
C TYR A 64 3.05 -13.83 6.51
N ALA A 65 3.43 -13.80 5.23
CA ALA A 65 4.23 -14.85 4.60
C ALA A 65 5.57 -15.06 5.31
N LEU A 66 6.31 -13.97 5.54
CA LEU A 66 7.60 -14.01 6.21
C LEU A 66 7.49 -14.49 7.67
N ASP A 67 6.49 -14.03 8.41
CA ASP A 67 6.26 -14.45 9.79
C ASP A 67 5.91 -15.93 9.86
N THR A 68 5.08 -16.42 8.94
CA THR A 68 4.67 -17.83 8.89
C THR A 68 5.86 -18.73 8.60
N ILE A 69 6.65 -18.43 7.55
CA ILE A 69 7.86 -19.20 7.20
C ILE A 69 8.90 -19.13 8.33
N THR A 70 9.17 -17.93 8.87
CA THR A 70 10.12 -17.75 9.97
C THR A 70 9.71 -18.53 11.20
N ALA A 71 8.42 -18.55 11.52
CA ALA A 71 7.90 -19.32 12.64
C ALA A 71 8.04 -20.83 12.40
N ALA A 72 7.80 -21.32 11.19
CA ALA A 72 8.00 -22.72 10.83
C ALA A 72 9.46 -23.14 10.94
N VAL A 73 10.40 -22.35 10.39
CA VAL A 73 11.85 -22.55 10.54
C VAL A 73 12.24 -22.62 12.01
N ARG A 74 11.79 -21.68 12.83
CA ARG A 74 12.13 -21.63 14.27
C ARG A 74 11.65 -22.85 15.05
N ARG A 75 10.59 -23.52 14.58
CA ARG A 75 10.07 -24.74 15.19
C ARG A 75 10.76 -26.01 14.68
N GLY A 76 11.54 -25.92 13.59
CA GLY A 76 12.10 -27.07 12.89
C GLY A 76 11.09 -27.76 11.98
N ASP A 77 9.99 -27.08 11.63
CA ASP A 77 8.90 -27.62 10.79
C ASP A 77 9.06 -27.22 9.31
N ALA A 78 10.20 -26.63 8.92
CA ALA A 78 10.41 -26.12 7.55
C ALA A 78 11.77 -26.56 7.00
N SER A 79 11.73 -27.06 5.78
CA SER A 79 12.86 -27.55 4.99
C SER A 79 12.93 -26.85 3.62
N PRO A 80 14.11 -26.82 2.97
CA PRO A 80 14.23 -26.27 1.63
C PRO A 80 13.30 -27.00 0.66
N GLY A 81 12.48 -26.22 -0.06
CA GLY A 81 11.48 -26.75 -0.98
C GLY A 81 10.06 -26.82 -0.41
N ASP A 82 9.87 -26.69 0.90
CA ASP A 82 8.52 -26.74 1.53
C ASP A 82 7.64 -25.56 1.15
N TYR A 83 8.23 -24.45 0.69
CA TYR A 83 7.52 -23.25 0.28
C TYR A 83 7.90 -22.84 -1.13
N VAL A 84 6.88 -22.68 -1.98
CA VAL A 84 7.03 -22.29 -3.39
C VAL A 84 6.04 -21.19 -3.76
N LEU A 85 6.48 -20.27 -4.61
CA LEU A 85 5.59 -19.28 -5.22
C LEU A 85 5.00 -19.84 -6.50
N ARG A 86 3.68 -19.72 -6.66
CA ARG A 86 2.99 -20.08 -7.90
C ARG A 86 2.10 -18.95 -8.38
N PRO A 87 1.90 -18.83 -9.71
CA PRO A 87 0.89 -17.93 -10.24
C PRO A 87 -0.50 -18.33 -9.72
N ALA A 88 -1.27 -17.35 -9.28
CA ALA A 88 -2.66 -17.56 -8.90
C ALA A 88 -3.49 -18.00 -10.13
N PRO A 89 -4.65 -18.66 -9.93
CA PRO A 89 -5.51 -19.11 -11.03
C PRO A 89 -5.98 -18.00 -11.97
N ASP A 90 -5.98 -16.75 -11.51
CA ASP A 90 -6.35 -15.59 -12.31
C ASP A 90 -5.21 -15.07 -13.20
N GLY A 91 -3.99 -15.60 -13.03
CA GLY A 91 -2.77 -15.23 -13.74
C GLY A 91 -2.26 -13.83 -13.43
N LYS A 92 -2.76 -13.18 -12.38
CA LYS A 92 -2.40 -11.79 -12.04
C LYS A 92 -1.60 -11.70 -10.78
N THR A 93 -1.86 -12.57 -9.81
CA THR A 93 -1.13 -12.55 -8.54
C THR A 93 -0.25 -13.77 -8.38
N CYS A 94 0.58 -13.73 -7.34
CA CYS A 94 1.32 -14.90 -6.90
C CYS A 94 0.87 -15.31 -5.51
N THR A 95 0.73 -16.62 -5.36
CA THR A 95 0.31 -17.29 -4.15
C THR A 95 1.49 -18.07 -3.59
N LEU A 96 1.71 -17.94 -2.30
CA LEU A 96 2.63 -18.80 -1.57
C LEU A 96 1.92 -20.13 -1.29
N HIS A 97 2.52 -21.23 -1.71
CA HIS A 97 2.05 -22.58 -1.44
C HIS A 97 3.01 -23.31 -0.53
N GLU A 98 2.46 -24.19 0.30
CA GLU A 98 3.22 -25.26 0.91
C GLU A 98 3.33 -26.42 -0.08
N ALA A 99 4.55 -26.88 -0.37
CA ALA A 99 4.82 -27.80 -1.48
C ALA A 99 4.27 -29.21 -1.23
N ASP A 100 4.30 -29.66 0.02
CA ASP A 100 3.86 -31.00 0.41
C ASP A 100 2.34 -31.15 0.39
N SER A 101 1.62 -30.16 0.93
CA SER A 101 0.15 -30.15 0.96
C SER A 101 -0.46 -29.61 -0.34
N GLY A 102 0.29 -28.78 -1.07
CA GLY A 102 -0.20 -28.01 -2.22
C GLY A 102 -1.17 -26.89 -1.81
N GLU A 103 -1.41 -26.69 -0.52
CA GLU A 103 -2.39 -25.72 -0.04
C GLU A 103 -1.87 -24.28 -0.21
N PRO A 104 -2.73 -23.35 -0.67
CA PRO A 104 -2.39 -21.94 -0.74
C PRO A 104 -2.37 -21.36 0.68
N LEU A 105 -1.23 -20.80 1.08
CA LEU A 105 -1.05 -20.15 2.37
C LEU A 105 -1.60 -18.72 2.34
N ILE A 106 -1.20 -17.96 1.33
CA ILE A 106 -1.53 -16.54 1.19
C ILE A 106 -1.35 -16.13 -0.28
N ASP A 107 -2.27 -15.30 -0.79
CA ASP A 107 -2.25 -14.74 -2.14
C ASP A 107 -1.88 -13.25 -2.09
N GLY A 108 -1.55 -12.66 -3.24
CA GLY A 108 -1.30 -11.23 -3.40
C GLY A 108 0.14 -10.81 -3.18
N LEU A 109 1.11 -11.72 -3.30
CA LEU A 109 2.53 -11.38 -3.12
C LEU A 109 3.08 -10.55 -4.29
N ALA A 110 2.56 -10.75 -5.50
CA ALA A 110 2.91 -10.01 -6.71
C ALA A 110 1.66 -9.68 -7.53
N ASP A 111 1.79 -8.78 -8.51
CA ASP A 111 0.67 -8.22 -9.31
C ASP A 111 0.79 -8.46 -10.83
N ASP A 112 1.82 -9.19 -11.26
CA ASP A 112 2.05 -9.52 -12.67
C ASP A 112 2.16 -11.02 -12.95
N GLY A 113 1.89 -11.86 -11.94
CA GLY A 113 1.92 -13.33 -12.05
C GLY A 113 3.29 -13.91 -12.43
N ALA A 114 4.33 -13.09 -12.52
CA ALA A 114 5.68 -13.50 -12.91
C ALA A 114 6.43 -14.09 -11.71
N CYS A 115 5.90 -15.19 -11.18
CA CYS A 115 6.58 -16.00 -10.20
C CYS A 115 7.00 -17.29 -10.88
N GLU A 116 8.30 -17.40 -11.15
CA GLU A 116 8.91 -18.70 -11.38
C GLU A 116 8.76 -19.53 -10.10
N ASP A 117 8.81 -20.87 -10.19
CA ASP A 117 8.79 -21.77 -9.02
C ASP A 117 10.06 -21.54 -8.18
N ASP A 118 10.10 -20.39 -7.52
CA ASP A 118 11.25 -19.85 -6.84
C ASP A 118 11.29 -20.51 -5.46
N GLN A 119 12.43 -21.13 -5.16
CA GLN A 119 12.63 -21.71 -3.85
C GLN A 119 12.74 -20.59 -2.83
N VAL A 120 11.75 -20.51 -1.95
CA VAL A 120 11.65 -19.43 -0.96
C VAL A 120 12.63 -19.63 0.19
N LEU A 121 13.04 -20.88 0.45
CA LEU A 121 13.85 -21.27 1.60
C LEU A 121 15.11 -22.02 1.18
N GLU A 122 16.24 -21.63 1.74
CA GLU A 122 17.54 -22.26 1.54
C GLU A 122 18.21 -22.52 2.90
N GLU A 123 18.79 -23.70 3.08
CA GLU A 123 19.56 -24.03 4.28
C GLU A 123 21.03 -23.63 4.11
N LEU A 124 21.55 -22.83 5.03
CA LEU A 124 22.95 -22.41 5.09
C LEU A 124 23.81 -23.29 6.01
N GLY A 125 23.18 -24.23 6.72
CA GLY A 125 23.79 -25.19 7.63
C GLY A 125 23.71 -24.79 9.11
N GLY A 126 23.84 -25.77 10.00
CA GLY A 126 23.79 -25.55 11.45
C GLY A 126 22.43 -25.02 11.95
N GLY A 127 21.35 -25.38 11.26
CA GLY A 127 20.01 -24.85 11.51
C GLY A 127 19.79 -23.41 11.06
N LEU A 128 20.72 -22.78 10.34
CA LEU A 128 20.52 -21.45 9.75
C LEU A 128 19.86 -21.58 8.37
N TYR A 129 18.79 -20.82 8.17
CA TYR A 129 18.06 -20.75 6.91
C TYR A 129 18.01 -19.31 6.39
N ARG A 130 18.06 -19.18 5.06
CA ARG A 130 17.83 -17.96 4.31
C ARG A 130 16.48 -18.03 3.62
N ILE A 131 15.64 -17.04 3.91
CA ILE A 131 14.36 -16.83 3.25
C ILE A 131 14.57 -15.77 2.18
N THR A 132 14.28 -16.09 0.92
CA THR A 132 14.42 -15.17 -0.21
C THR A 132 13.09 -15.06 -0.96
N LEU A 133 12.55 -13.84 -1.08
CA LEU A 133 11.38 -13.56 -1.89
C LEU A 133 11.75 -12.58 -3.01
N HIS A 134 11.68 -13.04 -4.26
CA HIS A 134 11.79 -12.19 -5.44
C HIS A 134 10.41 -11.65 -5.78
N LEU A 135 10.20 -10.37 -5.47
CA LEU A 135 8.98 -9.67 -5.85
C LEU A 135 9.27 -8.83 -7.10
N PRO A 136 8.46 -8.91 -8.16
CA PRO A 136 8.74 -8.27 -9.45
C PRO A 136 8.79 -6.74 -9.41
N HIS A 137 8.26 -6.13 -8.37
CA HIS A 137 8.29 -4.67 -8.15
C HIS A 137 9.29 -4.24 -7.07
N ALA A 138 9.96 -5.17 -6.42
CA ALA A 138 11.04 -4.85 -5.48
C ALA A 138 12.35 -4.68 -6.25
N LYS A 139 13.09 -3.60 -5.97
CA LYS A 139 14.40 -3.35 -6.60
C LYS A 139 15.48 -4.36 -6.18
N ALA A 140 15.24 -5.07 -5.09
CA ALA A 140 16.10 -6.11 -4.55
C ALA A 140 15.21 -7.20 -3.93
N PRO A 141 15.68 -8.45 -3.91
CA PRO A 141 14.97 -9.52 -3.21
C PRO A 141 14.87 -9.20 -1.72
N ILE A 142 13.77 -9.63 -1.12
CA ILE A 142 13.58 -9.54 0.32
C ILE A 142 14.26 -10.74 0.94
N LEU A 143 15.23 -10.48 1.81
CA LEU A 143 16.11 -11.49 2.37
C LEU A 143 16.00 -11.45 3.89
N LEU A 144 15.58 -12.56 4.49
CA LEU A 144 15.57 -12.79 5.93
C LEU A 144 16.43 -14.00 6.28
N HIS A 145 16.94 -14.01 7.51
CA HIS A 145 17.59 -15.17 8.08
C HIS A 145 16.80 -15.63 9.30
N ALA A 146 16.59 -16.93 9.39
CA ALA A 146 15.93 -17.59 10.50
C ALA A 146 16.77 -18.78 10.96
N VAL A 147 16.67 -19.14 12.23
CA VAL A 147 17.43 -20.23 12.83
C VAL A 147 16.46 -21.20 13.46
N ASP A 148 16.61 -22.49 13.13
CA ASP A 148 15.99 -23.60 13.83
C ASP A 148 16.58 -23.66 15.24
N ARG A 149 15.70 -23.45 16.23
CA ARG A 149 16.09 -23.39 17.64
C ARG A 149 16.61 -24.74 18.15
N LEU A 150 16.03 -25.85 17.71
CA LEU A 150 16.40 -27.19 18.19
C LEU A 150 17.80 -27.55 17.71
N GLN A 151 18.08 -27.28 16.43
CA GLN A 151 19.40 -27.50 15.86
C GLN A 151 20.45 -26.54 16.43
N ALA A 152 20.12 -25.26 16.62
CA ALA A 152 21.08 -24.31 17.19
C ALA A 152 21.47 -24.65 18.63
N VAL A 153 20.53 -25.12 19.45
CA VAL A 153 20.82 -25.54 20.83
C VAL A 153 21.68 -26.80 20.85
N SER A 154 21.32 -27.83 20.06
CA SER A 154 22.10 -29.06 19.99
C SER A 154 23.50 -28.85 19.39
N ALA A 155 23.65 -27.95 18.41
CA ALA A 155 24.96 -27.59 17.87
C ALA A 155 25.84 -26.88 18.92
N ALA A 156 25.25 -26.06 19.79
CA ALA A 156 25.96 -25.42 20.89
C ALA A 156 26.39 -26.43 21.96
N GLU A 157 25.54 -27.39 22.33
CA GLU A 157 25.87 -28.45 23.29
C GLU A 157 27.01 -29.37 22.81
N ASN A 158 27.13 -29.60 21.50
CA ASN A 158 28.17 -30.45 20.91
C ASN A 158 29.49 -29.72 20.61
N ALA A 159 29.54 -28.40 20.81
CA ALA A 159 30.73 -27.58 20.60
C ALA A 159 31.55 -27.33 21.88
N GLU A 160 31.03 -27.76 23.04
CA GLU A 160 31.70 -27.80 24.35
C GLU A 160 32.46 -29.13 24.56
#